data_AF-A0A5R9LRS4-F1
#
_entry.id   AF-A0A5R9LRS4-F1
#
_cell.length_a   1.000
_cell.length_b   1.000
_cell.length_c   1.000
_cell.angle_alpha   90.00
_cell.angle_beta   90.00
_cell.angle_gamma   90.00
#
_symmetry.space_group_name_H-M   'P 1'
#
loop_
_entity.id
_entity.type
_entity.pdbx_description
1 polymer ?
#
loop_
_entity_poly.entity_id
_entity_poly.type
_entity_poly.pdbx_seq_one_letter_code
_entity_poly.pdbx_strand_id
1 'polypeptide(L)'
;MDSVPATVALLVMATGCSSAPTAAKGKGSSHPAPPGATQPAANGSGTTPGSGRQAGAIPVGPGPQTKYTVQAQPAPGTCKYRFTAAKEPLPAPVCTRGATNPAVTQATLKTTICMPGYTATIRPPSSITAKEKAASILAYAGVSNKRRIC
;
A
#
# COMPACT_ATOMS: atom_id res chain seq x y z
N MET A 1 -45.64 21.19 -21.52
CA MET A 1 -45.12 22.49 -21.98
C MET A 1 -43.97 22.84 -21.05
N ASP A 2 -42.69 22.68 -21.36
CA ASP A 2 -42.01 22.52 -22.64
C ASP A 2 -40.71 21.71 -22.47
N SER A 3 -40.37 21.04 -23.55
CA SER A 3 -39.22 20.18 -23.76
C SER A 3 -38.14 20.99 -24.49
N VAL A 4 -36.88 20.93 -24.07
CA VAL A 4 -35.75 21.31 -24.94
C VAL A 4 -34.55 20.38 -24.67
N PRO A 5 -34.27 19.40 -25.56
CA PRO A 5 -33.00 18.70 -25.60
C PRO A 5 -32.02 19.49 -26.49
N ALA A 6 -30.78 19.67 -26.04
CA ALA A 6 -29.69 20.16 -26.88
C ALA A 6 -28.55 19.14 -26.87
N THR A 7 -28.39 18.52 -28.02
CA THR A 7 -27.46 17.46 -28.38
C THR A 7 -26.11 18.05 -28.84
N VAL A 8 -25.05 17.24 -28.69
CA VAL A 8 -23.77 17.24 -29.48
C VAL A 8 -22.77 18.36 -29.06
N ALA A 9 -21.51 18.09 -28.73
CA ALA A 9 -20.53 17.36 -29.53
C ALA A 9 -19.45 16.64 -28.71
N LEU A 10 -19.16 15.40 -29.09
CA LEU A 10 -18.03 14.59 -28.65
C LEU A 10 -16.85 14.88 -29.61
N LEU A 11 -15.83 15.59 -29.16
CA LEU A 11 -14.58 15.80 -29.92
C LEU A 11 -13.58 14.70 -29.58
N VAL A 12 -13.46 13.72 -30.47
CA VAL A 12 -12.43 12.67 -30.43
C VAL A 12 -11.14 13.24 -31.05
N MET A 13 -10.15 13.53 -30.21
CA MET A 13 -8.80 13.87 -30.67
C MET A 13 -7.97 12.58 -30.77
N ALA A 14 -8.00 11.94 -31.94
CA ALA A 14 -7.07 10.88 -32.30
C ALA A 14 -5.73 11.50 -32.72
N THR A 15 -4.82 11.70 -31.76
CA THR A 15 -3.41 11.98 -32.08
C THR A 15 -2.67 10.65 -32.18
N GLY A 16 -2.54 10.16 -33.41
CA GLY A 16 -1.66 9.06 -33.75
C GLY A 16 -0.20 9.48 -33.55
N CYS A 17 0.54 8.70 -32.76
CA CYS A 17 2.00 8.73 -32.77
C CYS A 17 2.46 7.52 -33.56
N SER A 18 2.80 7.75 -34.83
CA SER A 18 3.35 6.73 -35.73
C SER A 18 4.76 6.34 -35.30
N SER A 19 4.97 5.04 -35.08
CA SER A 19 6.29 4.44 -34.91
C SER A 19 7.09 4.52 -36.20
N ALA A 20 8.28 5.14 -36.15
CA ALA A 20 9.31 4.99 -37.17
C ALA A 20 10.51 4.22 -36.57
N PRO A 21 11.09 3.24 -37.29
CA PRO A 21 12.19 2.43 -36.78
C PRO A 21 13.51 3.19 -36.97
N THR A 22 14.20 3.50 -35.87
CA THR A 22 15.62 3.88 -35.92
C THR A 22 16.46 2.65 -35.62
N ALA A 23 17.05 2.10 -36.68
CA ALA A 23 18.14 1.15 -36.57
C ALA A 23 19.35 1.86 -35.96
N ALA A 24 19.52 1.74 -34.64
CA ALA A 24 20.74 2.13 -33.95
C ALA A 24 21.54 0.87 -33.59
N LYS A 25 22.54 0.59 -34.43
CA LYS A 25 23.65 -0.33 -34.15
C LYS A 25 24.48 0.26 -33.00
N GLY A 26 24.11 -0.01 -31.77
CA GLY A 26 24.81 0.44 -30.56
C GLY A 26 25.42 -0.74 -29.80
N LYS A 27 26.74 -0.71 -29.65
CA LYS A 27 27.60 -1.78 -29.13
C LYS A 27 27.27 -2.12 -27.67
N GLY A 28 27.41 -3.39 -27.31
CA GLY A 28 27.31 -3.88 -25.94
C GLY A 28 28.19 -3.08 -24.98
N SER A 29 27.62 -2.71 -23.85
CA SER A 29 28.34 -2.22 -22.68
C SER A 29 27.87 -3.03 -21.48
N SER A 30 28.52 -4.18 -21.32
CA SER A 30 28.57 -5.00 -20.14
C SER A 30 28.97 -4.14 -18.94
N HIS A 31 28.03 -3.92 -18.02
CA HIS A 31 28.33 -3.32 -16.72
C HIS A 31 28.80 -4.44 -15.78
N PRO A 32 30.02 -4.38 -15.22
CA PRO A 32 30.51 -5.38 -14.28
C PRO A 32 29.70 -5.38 -12.99
N ALA A 33 29.38 -6.58 -12.50
CA ALA A 33 28.81 -6.79 -11.18
C ALA A 33 29.82 -6.39 -10.08
N PRO A 34 29.42 -5.69 -9.00
CA PRO A 34 30.26 -5.56 -7.83
C PRO A 34 30.34 -6.91 -7.08
N PRO A 35 31.52 -7.29 -6.55
CA PRO A 35 31.66 -8.50 -5.76
C PRO A 35 30.94 -8.39 -4.41
N GLY A 36 30.51 -9.54 -3.91
CA GLY A 36 29.61 -9.70 -2.77
C GLY A 36 30.03 -8.99 -1.49
N ALA A 37 29.07 -8.30 -0.88
CA ALA A 37 29.13 -7.91 0.52
C ALA A 37 28.26 -8.88 1.32
N THR A 38 28.90 -9.85 1.97
CA THR A 38 28.33 -10.68 3.02
C THR A 38 27.90 -9.74 4.16
N GLN A 39 26.60 -9.61 4.40
CA GLN A 39 26.11 -8.88 5.58
C GLN A 39 25.89 -9.86 6.74
N PRO A 40 26.54 -9.66 7.91
CA PRO A 40 26.27 -10.48 9.09
C PRO A 40 24.88 -10.19 9.67
N ALA A 41 24.21 -11.24 10.13
CA ALA A 41 23.02 -11.14 10.95
C ALA A 41 23.39 -10.53 12.32
N ALA A 42 22.73 -9.43 12.70
CA ALA A 42 22.76 -8.90 14.06
C ALA A 42 21.34 -8.90 14.64
N ASN A 43 21.11 -9.83 15.58
CA ASN A 43 20.06 -9.74 16.59
C ASN A 43 20.34 -8.57 17.54
N GLY A 44 19.30 -7.89 18.02
CA GLY A 44 19.35 -7.15 19.29
C GLY A 44 18.81 -5.72 19.29
N SER A 45 17.56 -5.60 19.76
CA SER A 45 16.97 -4.58 20.64
C SER A 45 17.46 -3.12 20.65
N GLY A 46 16.52 -2.22 20.34
CA GLY A 46 16.19 -1.03 21.15
C GLY A 46 17.09 0.20 21.00
N THR A 47 16.62 1.22 20.27
CA THR A 47 17.02 2.62 20.51
C THR A 47 15.87 3.56 20.12
N THR A 48 15.65 4.53 20.99
CA THR A 48 14.66 5.63 20.96
C THR A 48 14.82 6.58 19.75
N PRO A 49 13.78 7.37 19.40
CA PRO A 49 13.74 8.12 18.16
C PRO A 49 14.47 9.46 18.28
N GLY A 50 15.55 9.63 17.50
CA GLY A 50 16.16 10.92 17.21
C GLY A 50 15.41 11.63 16.08
N SER A 51 14.97 12.86 16.34
CA SER A 51 14.30 13.75 15.39
C SER A 51 15.25 14.18 14.26
N GLY A 52 15.09 13.54 13.11
CA GLY A 52 15.60 13.98 11.81
C GLY A 52 14.60 13.56 10.74
N ARG A 53 14.16 14.50 9.89
CA ARG A 53 13.20 14.23 8.82
C ARG A 53 13.88 13.48 7.69
N GLN A 54 14.13 12.19 7.90
CA GLN A 54 14.38 11.25 6.82
C GLN A 54 13.04 10.93 6.15
N ALA A 55 13.01 10.91 4.83
CA ALA A 55 12.04 10.11 4.11
C ALA A 55 12.31 8.65 4.50
N GLY A 56 11.74 8.23 5.64
CA GLY A 56 12.08 6.96 6.26
C GLY A 56 11.75 5.82 5.32
N ALA A 57 12.57 4.77 5.34
CA ALA A 57 12.28 3.53 4.63
C ALA A 57 10.83 3.10 4.93
N ILE A 58 10.11 2.69 3.88
CA ILE A 58 8.76 2.13 4.03
C ILE A 58 8.89 0.91 4.96
N PRO A 59 8.08 0.79 6.03
CA PRO A 59 8.15 -0.36 6.92
C PRO A 59 8.01 -1.66 6.14
N VAL A 60 8.73 -2.71 6.55
CA VAL A 60 8.52 -4.05 6.01
C VAL A 60 7.46 -4.73 6.85
N GLY A 61 6.40 -5.22 6.20
CA GLY A 61 5.34 -5.96 6.86
C GLY A 61 5.73 -7.43 7.09
N PRO A 62 4.89 -8.20 7.82
CA PRO A 62 5.17 -9.62 8.09
C PRO A 62 5.23 -10.49 6.82
N GLY A 63 4.64 -10.04 5.72
CA GLY A 63 4.52 -10.82 4.49
C GLY A 63 3.54 -11.99 4.61
N PRO A 64 3.57 -12.93 3.66
CA PRO A 64 2.80 -14.16 3.72
C PRO A 64 3.20 -15.00 4.93
N GLN A 65 2.22 -15.53 5.64
CA GLN A 65 2.44 -16.36 6.82
C GLN A 65 1.86 -17.77 6.60
N THR A 66 2.54 -18.78 7.14
CA THR A 66 2.00 -20.16 7.18
C THR A 66 0.83 -20.30 8.16
N LYS A 67 0.80 -19.45 9.19
CA LYS A 67 -0.31 -19.28 10.13
C LYS A 67 -0.51 -17.79 10.40
N TYR A 68 -1.73 -17.31 10.16
CA TYR A 68 -2.11 -15.94 10.44
C TYR A 68 -2.65 -15.80 11.86
N THR A 69 -2.25 -14.71 12.52
CA THR A 69 -2.84 -14.24 13.77
C THR A 69 -3.51 -12.89 13.53
N VAL A 70 -4.42 -12.49 14.42
CA VAL A 70 -5.08 -11.18 14.32
C VAL A 70 -4.04 -10.09 14.53
N GLN A 71 -3.83 -9.25 13.52
CA GLN A 71 -2.96 -8.10 13.64
C GLN A 71 -3.60 -7.04 14.52
N ALA A 72 -2.86 -6.60 15.54
CA ALA A 72 -3.31 -5.55 16.44
C ALA A 72 -3.65 -4.28 15.64
N GLN A 73 -4.89 -3.81 15.79
CA GLN A 73 -5.31 -2.52 15.26
C GLN A 73 -5.07 -1.43 16.30
N PRO A 74 -4.97 -0.16 15.89
CA PRO A 74 -4.88 0.95 16.83
C PRO A 74 -6.03 0.95 17.83
N ALA A 75 -5.78 1.46 19.04
CA ALA A 75 -6.79 1.47 20.09
C ALA A 75 -8.03 2.30 19.68
N PRO A 76 -9.23 1.99 20.21
CA PRO A 76 -10.44 2.70 19.84
C PRO A 76 -10.34 4.23 19.99
N GLY A 77 -10.77 4.96 18.96
CA GLY A 77 -10.78 6.43 18.94
C GLY A 77 -9.41 7.10 18.78
N THR A 78 -8.34 6.32 18.60
CA THR A 78 -6.99 6.88 18.39
C THR A 78 -6.75 7.34 16.96
N CYS A 79 -7.53 6.85 15.99
CA CYS A 79 -7.41 7.21 14.58
C CYS A 79 -8.45 8.23 14.16
N LYS A 80 -8.05 9.14 13.27
CA LYS A 80 -8.92 10.19 12.73
C LYS A 80 -8.64 10.37 11.24
N TYR A 81 -9.69 10.40 10.43
CA TYR A 81 -9.58 10.84 9.04
C TYR A 81 -9.01 12.26 8.97
N ARG A 82 -8.24 12.53 7.93
CA ARG A 82 -7.92 13.89 7.49
C ARG A 82 -8.87 14.24 6.34
N PHE A 83 -8.96 15.51 5.98
CA PHE A 83 -9.84 15.95 4.91
C PHE A 83 -9.15 16.98 4.01
N THR A 84 -9.44 16.94 2.71
CA THR A 84 -9.05 18.00 1.78
C THR A 84 -9.86 19.27 2.06
N ALA A 85 -9.51 20.38 1.42
CA ALA A 85 -10.32 21.61 1.49
C ALA A 85 -11.77 21.39 0.98
N ALA A 86 -11.95 20.49 0.01
CA ALA A 86 -13.25 20.07 -0.51
C ALA A 86 -13.98 19.04 0.38
N LYS A 87 -13.47 18.76 1.58
CA LYS A 87 -14.00 17.78 2.55
C LYS A 87 -13.95 16.32 2.08
N GLU A 88 -13.03 15.97 1.19
CA GLU A 88 -12.80 14.58 0.81
C GLU A 88 -11.90 13.88 1.83
N PRO A 89 -12.17 12.62 2.23
CA PRO A 89 -11.38 11.92 3.21
C PRO A 89 -9.97 11.59 2.69
N LEU A 90 -8.96 11.89 3.50
CA LEU A 90 -7.55 11.59 3.27
C LEU A 90 -7.08 10.48 4.22
N PRO A 91 -6.11 9.64 3.81
CA PRO A 91 -5.47 8.66 4.67
C PRO A 91 -4.86 9.30 5.93
N ALA A 92 -4.95 8.61 7.06
CA ALA A 92 -4.35 9.03 8.32
C ALA A 92 -2.92 8.45 8.42
N PRO A 93 -1.85 9.23 8.18
CA PRO A 93 -0.50 8.69 7.94
C PRO A 93 0.09 7.91 9.13
N VAL A 94 -0.37 8.19 10.36
CA VAL A 94 0.02 7.44 11.56
C VAL A 94 -0.72 6.10 11.67
N CYS A 95 -1.99 6.06 11.26
CA CYS A 95 -2.83 4.87 11.36
C CYS A 95 -2.76 3.95 10.13
N THR A 96 -2.36 4.48 8.98
CA THR A 96 -2.29 3.76 7.70
C THR A 96 -0.95 3.99 7.02
N ARG A 97 0.16 3.73 7.73
CA ARG A 97 1.53 4.00 7.26
C ARG A 97 1.97 3.17 6.04
N GLY A 98 1.20 2.14 5.67
CA GLY A 98 1.57 1.19 4.62
C GLY A 98 2.81 0.36 4.99
N ALA A 99 3.06 -0.73 4.26
CA ALA A 99 4.25 -1.55 4.43
C ALA A 99 4.58 -2.32 3.14
N THR A 100 5.84 -2.67 2.91
CA THR A 100 6.25 -3.57 1.83
C THR A 100 6.04 -5.03 2.23
N ASN A 101 5.86 -5.91 1.23
CA ASN A 101 5.83 -7.34 1.44
C ASN A 101 7.24 -7.92 1.17
N PRO A 102 7.91 -8.55 2.15
CA PRO A 102 9.27 -9.07 1.99
C PRO A 102 9.38 -10.18 0.93
N ALA A 103 8.30 -10.89 0.60
CA ALA A 103 8.30 -11.91 -0.46
C ALA A 103 8.24 -11.30 -1.88
N VAL A 104 7.81 -10.03 -1.99
CA VAL A 104 7.67 -9.33 -3.28
C VAL A 104 8.84 -8.37 -3.46
N THR A 105 9.78 -8.78 -4.28
CA THR A 105 10.96 -8.00 -4.67
C THR A 105 10.97 -7.83 -6.18
N GLN A 106 11.80 -6.92 -6.69
CA GLN A 106 11.97 -6.75 -8.14
C GLN A 106 12.34 -8.06 -8.86
N ALA A 107 13.14 -8.91 -8.21
CA ALA A 107 13.54 -10.20 -8.76
C ALA A 107 12.41 -11.26 -8.75
N THR A 108 11.44 -11.15 -7.83
CA THR A 108 10.38 -12.15 -7.63
C THR A 108 9.03 -11.76 -8.21
N LEU A 109 8.91 -10.60 -8.88
CA LEU A 109 7.63 -10.13 -9.44
C LEU A 109 6.97 -11.18 -10.35
N LYS A 110 7.75 -11.80 -11.23
CA LYS A 110 7.27 -12.80 -12.21
C LYS A 110 6.75 -14.09 -11.57
N THR A 111 7.08 -14.36 -10.31
CA THR A 111 6.67 -15.58 -9.59
C THR A 111 5.76 -15.29 -8.40
N THR A 112 5.45 -14.02 -8.12
CA THR A 112 4.62 -13.59 -6.99
C THR A 112 3.43 -12.79 -7.47
N ILE A 113 3.44 -11.46 -7.31
CA ILE A 113 2.29 -10.59 -7.53
C ILE A 113 1.78 -10.61 -8.99
N CYS A 114 2.64 -10.93 -9.95
CA CYS A 114 2.24 -11.05 -11.36
C CYS A 114 1.66 -12.42 -11.71
N MET A 115 1.68 -13.40 -10.79
CA MET A 115 1.14 -14.73 -11.03
C MET A 115 -0.35 -14.83 -10.66
N PRO A 116 -1.18 -15.48 -11.49
CA PRO A 116 -2.55 -15.82 -11.12
C PRO A 116 -2.59 -16.63 -9.82
N GLY A 117 -3.52 -16.30 -8.94
CA GLY A 117 -3.73 -17.03 -7.68
C GLY A 117 -2.83 -16.61 -6.51
N TYR A 118 -1.80 -15.78 -6.71
CA TYR A 118 -0.91 -15.36 -5.62
C TYR A 118 -1.67 -14.74 -4.43
N THR A 119 -2.67 -13.90 -4.70
CA THR A 119 -3.48 -13.27 -3.64
C THR A 119 -4.23 -14.29 -2.79
N ALA A 120 -4.66 -15.43 -3.35
CA ALA A 120 -5.32 -16.50 -2.60
C ALA A 120 -4.36 -17.17 -1.60
N THR A 121 -3.06 -17.20 -1.91
CA THR A 121 -2.04 -17.80 -1.03
C THR A 121 -1.67 -16.91 0.16
N ILE A 122 -1.79 -15.59 0.01
CA ILE A 122 -1.36 -14.61 1.02
C ILE A 122 -2.50 -13.99 1.81
N ARG A 123 -3.75 -14.23 1.41
CA ARG A 123 -4.93 -13.67 2.08
C ARG A 123 -5.20 -14.46 3.37
N PRO A 124 -5.20 -13.81 4.55
CA PRO A 124 -5.61 -14.48 5.77
C PRO A 124 -7.07 -14.96 5.69
N PRO A 125 -7.45 -16.01 6.43
CA PRO A 125 -8.84 -16.44 6.51
C PRO A 125 -9.78 -15.30 6.94
N SER A 126 -11.04 -15.35 6.50
CA SER A 126 -12.04 -14.34 6.84
C SER A 126 -12.23 -14.18 8.35
N SER A 127 -12.08 -15.26 9.12
CA SER A 127 -12.16 -15.24 10.59
C SER A 127 -11.08 -14.39 11.27
N ILE A 128 -9.94 -14.18 10.61
CA ILE A 128 -8.88 -13.27 11.07
C ILE A 128 -9.22 -11.84 10.63
N THR A 129 -9.40 -11.62 9.33
CA THR A 129 -9.63 -10.27 8.78
C THR A 129 -10.94 -9.63 9.27
N ALA A 130 -11.95 -10.42 9.65
CA ALA A 130 -13.18 -9.89 10.25
C ALA A 130 -12.93 -9.26 11.63
N LYS A 131 -12.09 -9.89 12.46
CA LYS A 131 -11.71 -9.35 13.79
C LYS A 131 -10.89 -8.07 13.64
N GLU A 132 -9.94 -8.08 12.70
CA GLU A 132 -9.12 -6.90 12.37
C GLU A 132 -10.01 -5.76 11.86
N LYS A 133 -10.95 -6.04 10.94
CA LYS A 133 -11.89 -5.03 10.45
C LYS A 133 -12.72 -4.42 11.59
N ALA A 134 -13.26 -5.24 12.50
CA ALA A 134 -14.06 -4.74 13.62
C ALA A 134 -13.22 -3.82 14.54
N ALA A 135 -12.00 -4.22 14.89
CA ALA A 135 -11.11 -3.40 15.70
C ALA A 135 -10.66 -2.12 14.97
N SER A 136 -10.44 -2.18 13.65
CA SER A 136 -10.10 -1.02 12.82
C SER A 136 -11.23 0.00 12.78
N ILE A 137 -12.49 -0.45 12.67
CA ILE A 137 -13.67 0.44 12.77
C ILE A 137 -13.69 1.17 14.11
N LEU A 138 -13.45 0.46 15.22
CA LEU A 138 -13.38 1.08 16.55
C LEU A 138 -12.23 2.08 16.66
N ALA A 139 -11.09 1.83 16.00
CA ALA A 139 -9.98 2.77 15.98
C ALA A 139 -10.39 4.16 15.46
N TYR A 140 -11.28 4.21 14.46
CA TYR A 140 -11.79 5.47 13.88
C TYR A 140 -13.07 5.99 14.53
N ALA A 141 -13.98 5.11 14.96
CA ALA A 141 -15.28 5.49 15.53
C ALA A 141 -15.25 5.72 17.05
N GLY A 142 -14.27 5.15 17.75
CA GLY A 142 -14.26 5.06 19.21
C GLY A 142 -15.15 3.95 19.75
N VAL A 143 -15.14 3.78 21.07
CA VAL A 143 -16.13 2.98 21.80
C VAL A 143 -17.14 3.93 22.44
N SER A 144 -18.34 4.03 21.88
CA SER A 144 -19.42 4.76 22.53
C SER A 144 -19.81 4.03 23.82
N ASN A 145 -19.42 4.59 24.97
CA ASN A 145 -19.80 4.04 26.26
C ASN A 145 -21.27 4.37 26.55
N LYS A 146 -22.18 3.41 26.32
CA LYS A 146 -23.61 3.54 26.68
C LYS A 146 -23.86 3.76 28.18
N ARG A 147 -22.85 3.66 29.06
CA ARG A 147 -22.96 3.92 30.52
C ARG A 147 -22.77 5.38 30.93
N ARG A 148 -22.79 6.35 29.99
CA ARG A 148 -22.74 7.80 30.29
C ARG A 148 -24.04 8.54 29.92
N ILE A 149 -25.17 7.84 29.91
CA ILE A 149 -26.51 8.41 29.62
C ILE A 149 -27.49 8.04 30.76
N CYS A 150 -27.03 8.12 32.01
CA CYS A 150 -27.89 8.14 33.19
C CYS A 150 -27.42 9.28 34.09
#